data_AF-Q5LDD3-F1
#
_entry.id   AF-Q5LDD3-F1
#
_cell.length_a   1.000
_cell.length_b   1.000
_cell.length_c   1.000
_cell.angle_alpha   90.00
_cell.angle_beta   90.00
_cell.angle_gamma   90.00
#
_symmetry.space_group_name_H-M   'P 1'
#
loop_
_entity.id
_entity.type
_entity.pdbx_description
1 polymer ?
#
loop_
_entity_poly.entity_id
_entity_poly.type
_entity_poly.pdbx_seq_one_letter_code
_entity_poly.pdbx_strand_id
1 'polypeptide(L)'
;MKKFYFLILGIVLCGMVAQAQNSYEGHIGFGQHHVVRKGGELNVEVSLDLGAVKLAAQQMIVLTPVLRSTEGEEQQQLAPVVIAGPRRYRVLKRSLAFGTDNFEMSPMLVEKRKSGTPQTVNLHFGLPYHEWMRRAELILREEVTGCADCPVSQGDHTVITSVFDEQFTPRYELSYVTPPVEPLKQRSETHTAYLNFEVDKYVLLRNYKNNANVLADVDRIVNEIQNDSNLTVTEFRVTGYASPEGNYSRNMKLSENRALAFVGYLQNHGGVDESLLTVDWKGEDWSGLRREVAASSLIDKGAILAVIDGHTDFATRKNRLQALNGGTTYRMLLRDYYPPLRRNEYTISYVARAFNVDEAKQLIKTKPQYLSLNEMFLVANTYPKDSGEFKEVFDIAARIYPDDPVARLNTAALELENGAIDAAIVRLQKSDMPEAWNNLGIAYILKQDYKKGGEYLEKAIDAGIQAAAYNMGQLAAWLKTQE
;
A
#
# COMPACT_ATOMS: atom_id res chain seq x y z
N MET A 1 48.36 -52.39 -98.08
CA MET A 1 49.56 -52.52 -97.21
C MET A 1 49.66 -51.30 -96.32
N LYS A 2 49.97 -51.54 -95.03
CA LYS A 2 50.25 -50.62 -93.92
C LYS A 2 50.63 -49.17 -94.32
N LYS A 3 50.05 -48.17 -93.63
CA LYS A 3 50.70 -47.46 -92.51
C LYS A 3 49.79 -46.38 -91.90
N PHE A 4 49.56 -46.54 -90.61
CA PHE A 4 49.06 -45.54 -89.66
C PHE A 4 50.08 -44.41 -89.51
N TYR A 5 49.59 -43.17 -89.42
CA TYR A 5 50.27 -42.09 -88.72
C TYR A 5 49.27 -41.38 -87.80
N PHE A 6 49.51 -41.56 -86.50
CA PHE A 6 48.86 -40.86 -85.40
C PHE A 6 49.29 -39.38 -85.41
N LEU A 7 48.33 -38.47 -85.31
CA LEU A 7 48.59 -37.12 -84.81
C LEU A 7 47.63 -36.85 -83.65
N ILE A 8 48.22 -36.70 -82.47
CA ILE A 8 47.55 -36.43 -81.19
C ILE A 8 47.21 -34.93 -81.16
N LEU A 9 45.92 -34.61 -81.03
CA LEU A 9 45.45 -33.27 -80.66
C LEU A 9 44.74 -33.39 -79.30
N GLY A 10 45.41 -32.91 -78.26
CA GLY A 10 44.84 -32.83 -76.92
C GLY A 10 43.78 -31.74 -76.84
N ILE A 11 42.54 -32.13 -76.53
CA ILE A 11 41.49 -31.21 -76.06
C ILE A 11 41.25 -31.53 -74.59
N VAL A 12 41.66 -30.59 -73.76
CA VAL A 12 41.33 -30.49 -72.34
C VAL A 12 39.83 -30.19 -72.24
N LEU A 13 39.02 -31.18 -71.86
CA LEU A 13 37.66 -30.93 -71.38
C LEU A 13 37.74 -30.60 -69.88
N CYS A 14 37.81 -29.31 -69.62
CA CYS A 14 37.57 -28.73 -68.30
C CYS A 14 36.11 -29.04 -67.92
N GLY A 15 35.92 -29.97 -66.97
CA GLY A 15 34.62 -30.22 -66.37
C GLY A 15 34.19 -29.01 -65.55
N MET A 16 33.50 -28.06 -66.18
CA MET A 16 32.76 -27.03 -65.47
C MET A 16 31.62 -27.70 -64.72
N VAL A 17 31.81 -27.92 -63.42
CA VAL A 17 30.70 -28.11 -62.49
C VAL A 17 29.94 -26.79 -62.47
N ALA A 18 28.83 -26.73 -63.20
CA ALA A 18 27.91 -25.62 -63.13
C ALA A 18 27.31 -25.59 -61.72
N GLN A 19 27.89 -24.80 -60.82
CA GLN A 19 27.18 -24.37 -59.63
C GLN A 19 26.03 -23.47 -60.10
N ALA A 20 24.81 -23.99 -60.01
CA ALA A 20 23.61 -23.19 -60.21
C ALA A 20 23.64 -22.00 -59.25
N GLN A 21 23.42 -20.80 -59.78
CA GLN A 21 23.24 -19.60 -58.96
C GLN A 21 22.03 -19.78 -58.05
N ASN A 22 22.27 -19.83 -56.74
CA ASN A 22 21.23 -19.86 -55.71
C ASN A 22 20.54 -18.51 -55.63
N SER A 23 19.38 -18.35 -56.27
CA SER A 23 18.64 -17.07 -56.29
C SER A 23 17.41 -17.05 -55.37
N TYR A 24 17.46 -17.76 -54.23
CA TYR A 24 16.52 -17.42 -53.16
C TYR A 24 17.00 -16.09 -52.56
N GLU A 25 16.29 -15.02 -52.89
CA GLU A 25 16.61 -13.66 -52.47
C GLU A 25 15.33 -12.97 -51.99
N GLY A 26 15.43 -12.22 -50.90
CA GLY A 26 14.34 -11.43 -50.31
C GLY A 26 13.77 -12.04 -49.04
N HIS A 27 13.23 -11.17 -48.18
CA HIS A 27 12.62 -11.55 -46.90
C HIS A 27 11.10 -11.65 -47.04
N ILE A 28 10.49 -12.61 -46.34
CA ILE A 28 9.04 -12.63 -46.13
C ILE A 28 8.72 -11.50 -45.14
N GLY A 29 7.82 -10.60 -45.52
CA GLY A 29 7.31 -9.58 -44.61
C GLY A 29 6.20 -10.17 -43.75
N PHE A 30 6.19 -9.85 -42.46
CA PHE A 30 5.09 -10.21 -41.56
C PHE A 30 4.23 -8.97 -41.36
N GLY A 31 2.98 -9.03 -41.85
CA GLY A 31 2.02 -7.95 -41.78
C GLY A 31 1.26 -7.94 -40.46
N GLN A 32 0.03 -7.43 -40.49
CA GLN A 32 -0.84 -7.45 -39.31
C GLN A 32 -1.16 -8.89 -38.89
N HIS A 33 -1.27 -9.07 -37.58
CA HIS A 33 -1.74 -10.30 -36.95
C HIS A 33 -2.90 -9.98 -36.00
N HIS A 34 -3.76 -10.95 -35.78
CA HIS A 34 -4.88 -10.85 -34.85
C HIS A 34 -5.03 -12.17 -34.11
N VAL A 35 -5.17 -12.10 -32.78
CA VAL A 35 -5.32 -13.28 -31.93
C VAL A 35 -6.56 -13.10 -31.08
N VAL A 36 -7.43 -14.12 -31.09
CA VAL A 36 -8.68 -14.12 -30.32
C VAL A 36 -8.85 -15.46 -29.62
N ARG A 37 -9.13 -15.41 -28.32
CA ARG A 37 -9.63 -16.57 -27.57
C ARG A 37 -11.14 -16.51 -27.52
N LYS A 38 -11.83 -17.52 -28.07
CA LYS A 38 -13.29 -17.61 -28.03
C LYS A 38 -13.73 -19.07 -27.91
N GLY A 39 -14.65 -19.37 -26.99
CA GLY A 39 -15.23 -20.71 -26.85
C GLY A 39 -14.22 -21.81 -26.47
N GLY A 40 -13.10 -21.46 -25.84
CA GLY A 40 -12.03 -22.42 -25.51
C GLY A 40 -11.05 -22.69 -26.65
N GLU A 41 -11.19 -22.03 -27.80
CA GLU A 41 -10.26 -22.09 -28.92
C GLU A 41 -9.45 -20.79 -29.04
N LEU A 42 -8.19 -20.94 -29.38
CA LEU A 42 -7.29 -19.87 -29.81
C LEU A 42 -7.37 -19.77 -31.33
N ASN A 43 -7.79 -18.61 -31.83
CA ASN A 43 -7.82 -18.31 -33.26
C ASN A 43 -6.73 -17.28 -33.56
N VAL A 44 -5.91 -17.55 -34.56
CA VAL A 44 -4.79 -16.71 -34.95
C VAL A 44 -4.86 -16.42 -36.44
N GLU A 45 -4.82 -15.14 -36.78
CA GLU A 45 -4.72 -14.63 -38.13
C GLU A 45 -3.37 -13.95 -38.34
N VAL A 46 -2.69 -14.27 -39.43
CA VAL A 46 -1.39 -13.68 -39.80
C VAL A 46 -1.38 -13.36 -41.29
N SER A 47 -0.99 -12.14 -41.64
CA SER A 47 -0.77 -11.76 -43.04
C SER A 47 0.71 -11.86 -43.41
N LEU A 48 1.03 -12.58 -44.47
CA LEU A 48 2.38 -12.72 -45.02
C LEU A 48 2.52 -11.88 -46.29
N ASP A 49 3.49 -10.98 -46.35
CA ASP A 49 3.86 -10.25 -47.56
C ASP A 49 5.00 -10.98 -48.29
N LEU A 50 4.68 -11.47 -49.48
CA LEU A 50 5.61 -12.16 -50.37
C LEU A 50 6.17 -11.23 -51.46
N GLY A 51 5.90 -9.92 -51.42
CA GLY A 51 6.28 -8.96 -52.45
C GLY A 51 7.78 -8.97 -52.77
N ALA A 52 8.63 -9.02 -51.74
CA ALA A 52 10.08 -9.05 -51.87
C ALA A 52 10.66 -10.45 -52.17
N VAL A 53 9.88 -11.52 -51.98
CA VAL A 53 10.36 -12.90 -52.12
C VAL A 53 10.59 -13.23 -53.59
N LYS A 54 11.83 -13.55 -53.97
CA LYS A 54 12.16 -14.12 -55.29
C LYS A 54 12.35 -15.62 -55.15
N LEU A 55 11.52 -16.39 -55.86
CA LEU A 55 11.55 -17.85 -55.84
C LEU A 55 11.71 -18.39 -57.26
N ALA A 56 12.69 -19.28 -57.48
CA ALA A 56 12.94 -19.88 -58.78
C ALA A 56 11.84 -20.89 -59.15
N ALA A 57 11.73 -21.22 -60.44
CA ALA A 57 10.63 -22.03 -60.98
C ALA A 57 10.46 -23.41 -60.33
N GLN A 58 11.54 -23.99 -59.83
CA GLN A 58 11.61 -25.35 -59.27
C GLN A 58 11.80 -25.37 -57.74
N GLN A 59 11.81 -24.20 -57.09
CA GLN A 59 11.95 -24.10 -55.64
C GLN A 59 10.58 -24.07 -54.95
N MET A 60 10.56 -24.41 -53.66
CA MET A 60 9.45 -24.13 -52.76
C MET A 60 9.98 -23.70 -51.39
N ILE A 61 9.15 -22.93 -50.69
CA ILE A 61 9.32 -22.53 -49.29
C ILE A 61 8.23 -23.24 -48.51
N VAL A 62 8.61 -23.95 -47.46
CA VAL A 62 7.70 -24.55 -46.49
C VAL A 62 7.79 -23.70 -45.23
N LEU A 63 6.65 -23.17 -44.78
CA LEU A 63 6.53 -22.37 -43.57
C LEU A 63 5.67 -23.16 -42.59
N THR A 64 6.28 -23.67 -41.53
CA THR A 64 5.59 -24.43 -40.48
C THR A 64 5.34 -23.51 -39.28
N PRO A 65 4.08 -23.13 -38.99
CA PRO A 65 3.78 -22.35 -37.80
C PRO A 65 3.98 -23.18 -36.54
N VAL A 66 4.66 -22.59 -35.56
CA VAL A 66 4.91 -23.21 -34.26
C VAL A 66 4.56 -22.21 -33.17
N LEU A 67 3.60 -22.59 -32.33
CA LEU A 67 3.37 -21.93 -31.05
C LEU A 67 4.31 -22.53 -30.02
N ARG A 68 5.10 -21.70 -29.34
CA ARG A 68 6.08 -22.16 -28.35
C ARG A 68 5.97 -21.33 -27.08
N SER A 69 5.92 -22.00 -25.93
CA SER A 69 5.97 -21.36 -24.61
C SER A 69 7.26 -20.57 -24.44
N THR A 70 7.20 -19.35 -23.91
CA THR A 70 8.41 -18.59 -23.54
C THR A 70 8.93 -18.94 -22.14
N GLU A 71 8.15 -19.70 -21.36
CA GLU A 71 8.44 -20.05 -19.95
C GLU A 71 8.64 -21.56 -19.72
N GLY A 72 8.44 -22.39 -20.75
CA GLY A 72 8.48 -23.85 -20.65
C GLY A 72 8.92 -24.52 -21.97
N GLU A 73 8.84 -25.86 -22.01
CA GLU A 73 9.24 -26.67 -23.17
C GLU A 73 8.06 -26.97 -24.12
N GLU A 74 6.84 -26.57 -23.74
CA GLU A 74 5.64 -26.81 -24.53
C GLU A 74 5.70 -26.10 -25.88
N GLN A 75 5.46 -26.87 -26.93
CA GLN A 75 5.33 -26.35 -28.28
C GLN A 75 4.27 -27.14 -29.04
N GLN A 76 3.60 -26.46 -29.98
CA GLN A 76 2.62 -27.07 -30.86
C GLN A 76 2.89 -26.62 -32.30
N GLN A 77 3.21 -27.61 -33.15
CA GLN A 77 3.38 -27.40 -34.58
C GLN A 77 2.04 -27.50 -35.29
N LEU A 78 1.85 -26.65 -36.30
CA LEU A 78 0.65 -26.58 -37.11
C LEU A 78 0.95 -26.98 -38.56
N ALA A 79 -0.09 -27.33 -39.31
CA ALA A 79 0.04 -27.74 -40.69
C ALA A 79 0.80 -26.67 -41.53
N PRO A 80 1.73 -27.06 -42.39
CA PRO A 80 2.60 -26.11 -43.07
C PRO A 80 1.87 -25.33 -44.16
N VAL A 81 2.43 -24.18 -44.52
CA VAL A 81 2.05 -23.37 -45.68
C VAL A 81 3.16 -23.46 -46.70
N VAL A 82 2.82 -23.80 -47.93
CA VAL A 82 3.81 -24.02 -48.99
C VAL A 82 3.70 -22.96 -50.06
N ILE A 83 4.76 -22.19 -50.27
CA ILE A 83 4.89 -21.23 -51.36
C ILE A 83 5.80 -21.82 -52.43
N ALA A 84 5.27 -22.14 -53.61
CA ALA A 84 6.02 -22.86 -54.64
C ALA A 84 6.18 -22.05 -55.93
N GLY A 85 7.34 -22.21 -56.57
CA GLY A 85 7.60 -21.71 -57.91
C GLY A 85 6.71 -22.37 -58.97
N PRO A 86 6.52 -21.78 -60.16
CA PRO A 86 5.55 -22.22 -61.17
C PRO A 86 5.65 -23.68 -61.65
N ARG A 87 6.85 -24.27 -61.69
CA ARG A 87 7.01 -25.70 -62.03
C ARG A 87 6.78 -26.57 -60.80
N ARG A 88 7.40 -26.23 -59.66
CA ARG A 88 7.26 -26.96 -58.40
C ARG A 88 5.81 -27.03 -57.93
N TYR A 89 5.07 -25.93 -58.03
CA TYR A 89 3.63 -25.85 -57.71
C TYR A 89 2.78 -26.85 -58.48
N ARG A 90 3.04 -27.04 -59.79
CA ARG A 90 2.29 -28.00 -60.62
C ARG A 90 2.60 -29.45 -60.25
N VAL A 91 3.85 -29.73 -59.91
CA VAL A 91 4.27 -31.05 -59.43
C VAL A 91 3.63 -31.33 -58.07
N LEU A 92 3.70 -30.36 -57.16
CA LEU A 92 3.17 -30.48 -55.80
C LEU A 92 1.66 -30.68 -55.76
N LYS A 93 0.88 -29.94 -56.56
CA LYS A 93 -0.56 -30.18 -56.66
C LYS A 93 -0.89 -31.61 -57.12
N ARG A 94 -0.09 -32.15 -58.03
CA ARG A 94 -0.29 -33.53 -58.52
C ARG A 94 0.06 -34.53 -57.42
N SER A 95 1.21 -34.37 -56.76
CA SER A 95 1.61 -35.28 -55.69
C SER A 95 0.59 -35.29 -54.55
N LEU A 96 0.09 -34.11 -54.13
CA LEU A 96 -0.97 -34.00 -53.13
C LEU A 96 -2.28 -34.65 -53.59
N ALA A 97 -2.67 -34.47 -54.85
CA ALA A 97 -3.88 -35.10 -55.39
C ALA A 97 -3.77 -36.63 -55.52
N PHE A 98 -2.56 -37.15 -55.72
CA PHE A 98 -2.28 -38.58 -55.79
C PHE A 98 -1.85 -39.20 -54.45
N GLY A 99 -1.71 -38.40 -53.39
CA GLY A 99 -1.23 -38.85 -52.07
C GLY A 99 0.21 -39.38 -52.07
N THR A 100 1.06 -38.84 -52.95
CA THR A 100 2.48 -39.23 -53.08
C THR A 100 3.43 -38.14 -52.61
N ASP A 101 2.95 -37.13 -51.88
CA ASP A 101 3.79 -36.14 -51.23
C ASP A 101 4.41 -36.68 -49.93
N ASN A 102 5.43 -35.99 -49.43
CA ASN A 102 6.22 -36.40 -48.27
C ASN A 102 6.04 -35.45 -47.08
N PHE A 103 4.90 -34.74 -46.98
CA PHE A 103 4.67 -33.87 -45.81
C PHE A 103 4.19 -34.69 -44.62
N GLU A 104 4.75 -34.43 -43.44
CA GLU A 104 4.29 -35.05 -42.17
C GLU A 104 2.85 -34.66 -41.84
N MET A 105 2.50 -33.39 -42.09
CA MET A 105 1.13 -32.88 -42.02
C MET A 105 0.74 -32.31 -43.38
N SER A 106 -0.44 -32.68 -43.88
CA SER A 106 -0.95 -32.12 -45.12
C SER A 106 -0.96 -30.58 -45.05
N PRO A 107 -0.37 -29.88 -46.04
CA PRO A 107 -0.29 -28.43 -45.99
C PRO A 107 -1.67 -27.78 -45.87
N MET A 108 -1.81 -26.81 -44.95
CA MET A 108 -3.06 -26.04 -44.82
C MET A 108 -3.31 -25.13 -46.03
N LEU A 109 -2.23 -24.76 -46.73
CA LEU A 109 -2.29 -23.90 -47.90
C LEU A 109 -1.10 -24.18 -48.82
N VAL A 110 -1.38 -24.24 -50.13
CA VAL A 110 -0.34 -24.34 -51.17
C VAL A 110 -0.55 -23.24 -52.19
N GLU A 111 0.35 -22.27 -52.19
CA GLU A 111 0.27 -21.08 -53.03
C GLU A 111 1.38 -21.03 -54.07
N LYS A 112 1.03 -20.50 -55.25
CA LYS A 112 2.00 -20.30 -56.32
C LYS A 112 2.62 -18.92 -56.16
N ARG A 113 3.96 -18.84 -56.10
CA ARG A 113 4.66 -17.54 -56.12
C ARG A 113 4.54 -16.87 -57.49
N LYS A 114 4.09 -15.61 -57.49
CA LYS A 114 4.06 -14.70 -58.66
C LYS A 114 5.24 -13.72 -58.60
N SER A 115 6.46 -14.23 -58.83
CA SER A 115 7.70 -13.44 -58.71
C SER A 115 7.62 -12.13 -59.50
N GLY A 116 7.96 -11.00 -58.85
CA GLY A 116 7.91 -9.66 -59.46
C GLY A 116 6.58 -8.91 -59.29
N THR A 117 5.57 -9.50 -58.63
CA THR A 117 4.32 -8.79 -58.27
C THR A 117 4.10 -8.82 -56.75
N PRO A 118 3.48 -7.77 -56.16
CA PRO A 118 2.96 -7.82 -54.80
C PRO A 118 2.04 -9.03 -54.61
N GLN A 119 2.20 -9.73 -53.49
CA GLN A 119 1.41 -10.93 -53.18
C GLN A 119 1.33 -11.07 -51.67
N THR A 120 0.12 -11.16 -51.16
CA THR A 120 -0.15 -11.38 -49.73
C THR A 120 -0.80 -12.74 -49.54
N VAL A 121 -0.44 -13.44 -48.47
CA VAL A 121 -1.03 -14.72 -48.07
C VAL A 121 -1.53 -14.58 -46.63
N ASN A 122 -2.83 -14.77 -46.42
CA ASN A 122 -3.41 -14.72 -45.08
C ASN A 122 -3.53 -16.14 -44.53
N LEU A 123 -2.97 -16.34 -43.35
CA LEU A 123 -3.04 -17.57 -42.59
C LEU A 123 -4.10 -17.43 -41.53
N HIS A 124 -4.90 -18.49 -41.36
CA HIS A 124 -5.87 -18.60 -40.29
C HIS A 124 -5.79 -20.02 -39.71
N PHE A 125 -5.56 -20.13 -38.42
CA PHE A 125 -5.58 -21.40 -37.72
C PHE A 125 -6.27 -21.27 -36.36
N GLY A 126 -7.09 -22.28 -36.06
CA GLY A 126 -7.78 -22.44 -34.78
C GLY A 126 -7.29 -23.69 -34.07
N LEU A 127 -7.03 -23.60 -32.77
CA LEU A 127 -6.61 -24.74 -31.95
C LEU A 127 -7.19 -24.64 -30.53
N PRO A 128 -7.40 -25.77 -29.83
CA PRO A 128 -7.78 -25.75 -28.43
C PRO A 128 -6.80 -24.94 -27.59
N TYR A 129 -7.31 -24.04 -26.76
CA TYR A 129 -6.48 -23.23 -25.88
C TYR A 129 -6.00 -24.05 -24.68
N HIS A 130 -4.71 -23.94 -24.39
CA HIS A 130 -4.08 -24.46 -23.18
C HIS A 130 -3.40 -23.31 -22.41
N GLU A 131 -3.31 -23.40 -21.08
CA GLU A 131 -2.80 -22.29 -20.24
C GLU A 131 -1.36 -21.87 -20.60
N TRP A 132 -0.50 -22.80 -21.03
CA TRP A 132 0.86 -22.46 -21.47
C TRP A 132 0.88 -21.50 -22.68
N MET A 133 -0.19 -21.48 -23.49
CA MET A 133 -0.33 -20.57 -24.63
C MET A 133 -0.56 -19.11 -24.21
N ARG A 134 -0.83 -18.84 -22.93
CA ARG A 134 -0.96 -17.47 -22.41
C ARG A 134 0.30 -16.64 -22.67
N ARG A 135 1.46 -17.27 -22.56
CA ARG A 135 2.79 -16.67 -22.77
C ARG A 135 3.54 -17.43 -23.86
N ALA A 136 2.84 -17.77 -24.93
CA ALA A 136 3.48 -18.35 -26.11
C ALA A 136 3.87 -17.26 -27.10
N GLU A 137 4.92 -17.51 -27.87
CA GLU A 137 5.23 -16.81 -29.11
C GLU A 137 4.76 -17.66 -30.30
N LEU A 138 4.50 -17.00 -31.43
CA LEU A 138 4.31 -17.65 -32.72
C LEU A 138 5.54 -17.43 -33.59
N ILE A 139 6.16 -18.53 -34.01
CA ILE A 139 7.22 -18.53 -35.01
C ILE A 139 6.77 -19.23 -36.30
N LEU A 140 7.39 -18.89 -37.41
CA LEU A 140 7.32 -19.64 -38.66
C LEU A 140 8.69 -20.27 -38.93
N ARG A 141 8.76 -21.59 -38.87
CA ARG A 141 9.94 -22.35 -39.28
C ARG A 141 9.96 -22.47 -40.79
N GLU A 142 10.94 -21.83 -41.42
CA GLU A 142 11.14 -21.79 -42.86
C GLU A 142 12.10 -22.88 -43.31
N GLU A 143 11.71 -23.64 -44.33
CA GLU A 143 12.58 -24.54 -45.09
C GLU A 143 12.43 -24.27 -46.59
N VAL A 144 13.54 -23.96 -47.26
CA VAL A 144 13.57 -23.73 -48.70
C VAL A 144 14.21 -24.93 -49.38
N THR A 145 13.53 -25.51 -50.36
CA THR A 145 14.01 -26.69 -51.10
C THR A 145 14.04 -26.46 -52.61
N GLY A 146 14.97 -27.15 -53.28
CA GLY A 146 15.23 -27.08 -54.72
C GLY A 146 14.63 -28.25 -55.53
N CYS A 147 15.18 -28.46 -56.74
CA CYS A 147 14.63 -29.35 -57.78
C CYS A 147 14.40 -30.82 -57.35
N ALA A 148 15.15 -31.32 -56.37
CA ALA A 148 15.07 -32.70 -55.87
C ALA A 148 14.93 -32.74 -54.34
N ASP A 149 14.21 -31.77 -53.76
CA ASP A 149 14.10 -31.60 -52.31
C ASP A 149 15.44 -31.32 -51.60
N CYS A 150 16.46 -30.93 -52.37
CA CYS A 150 17.75 -30.50 -51.84
C CYS A 150 17.55 -29.25 -50.95
N PRO A 151 18.08 -29.24 -49.72
CA PRO A 151 18.00 -28.06 -48.85
C PRO A 151 18.72 -26.87 -49.49
N VAL A 152 18.07 -25.71 -49.46
CA VAL A 152 18.63 -24.43 -49.94
C VAL A 152 18.89 -23.50 -48.76
N SER A 153 17.95 -23.38 -47.82
CA SER A 153 18.04 -22.55 -46.63
C SER A 153 17.06 -23.04 -45.55
N GLN A 154 17.36 -22.77 -44.28
CA GLN A 154 16.46 -22.96 -43.14
C GLN A 154 16.58 -21.79 -42.16
N GLY A 155 15.50 -21.45 -41.46
CA GLY A 155 15.52 -20.42 -40.42
C GLY A 155 14.18 -20.30 -39.70
N ASP A 156 14.19 -19.73 -38.50
CA ASP A 156 12.98 -19.43 -37.75
C ASP A 156 12.69 -17.92 -37.81
N HIS A 157 11.43 -17.55 -38.04
CA HIS A 157 10.98 -16.16 -38.01
C HIS A 157 9.96 -15.95 -36.89
N THR A 158 10.26 -15.08 -35.93
CA THR A 158 9.28 -14.69 -34.90
C THR A 158 8.23 -13.76 -35.52
N VAL A 159 6.96 -14.18 -35.47
CA VAL A 159 5.82 -13.44 -36.05
C VAL A 159 5.03 -12.72 -34.96
N ILE A 160 4.82 -13.37 -33.82
CA ILE A 160 4.14 -12.81 -32.65
C ILE A 160 5.02 -13.10 -31.43
N THR A 161 5.42 -12.07 -30.69
CA THR A 161 6.27 -12.21 -29.49
C THR A 161 5.50 -12.65 -28.25
N SER A 162 4.19 -12.35 -28.19
CA SER A 162 3.27 -12.87 -27.18
C SER A 162 1.86 -13.01 -27.75
N VAL A 163 1.28 -14.20 -27.66
CA VAL A 163 -0.08 -14.53 -28.17
C VAL A 163 -1.17 -13.73 -27.44
N PHE A 164 -0.92 -13.33 -26.20
CA PHE A 164 -1.72 -12.34 -25.49
C PHE A 164 -0.79 -11.22 -25.04
N ASP A 165 -1.12 -9.96 -25.37
CA ASP A 165 -0.51 -8.82 -24.69
C ASP A 165 -0.71 -9.01 -23.19
N GLU A 166 0.31 -8.73 -22.37
CA GLU A 166 0.21 -8.81 -20.91
C GLU A 166 -1.12 -8.20 -20.47
N GLN A 167 -1.98 -8.99 -19.80
CA GLN A 167 -3.26 -8.50 -19.30
C GLN A 167 -3.01 -7.18 -18.57
N PHE A 168 -3.59 -6.10 -19.08
CA PHE A 168 -3.45 -4.78 -18.51
C PHE A 168 -3.79 -4.87 -17.02
N THR A 169 -2.79 -4.70 -16.16
CA THR A 169 -2.98 -4.74 -14.71
C THR A 169 -2.96 -3.30 -14.21
N PRO A 170 -4.09 -2.77 -13.72
CA PRO A 170 -4.15 -1.37 -13.31
C PRO A 170 -3.20 -1.12 -12.14
N ARG A 171 -2.46 -0.03 -12.19
CA ARG A 171 -1.63 0.46 -11.08
C ARG A 171 -2.23 1.76 -10.58
N TYR A 172 -2.72 1.75 -9.34
CA TYR A 172 -3.34 2.92 -8.75
C TYR A 172 -2.32 3.74 -7.94
N GLU A 173 -2.47 5.06 -8.00
CA GLU A 173 -1.66 6.03 -7.27
C GLU A 173 -2.41 6.53 -6.03
N LEU A 174 -1.93 6.14 -4.86
CA LEU A 174 -2.43 6.62 -3.57
C LEU A 174 -1.95 8.05 -3.30
N SER A 175 -2.83 8.85 -2.72
CA SER A 175 -2.50 10.20 -2.26
C SER A 175 -1.96 10.16 -0.83
N TYR A 176 -0.78 10.75 -0.65
CA TYR A 176 -0.23 11.14 0.65
C TYR A 176 -0.20 12.66 0.74
N VAL A 177 -0.54 13.20 1.91
CA VAL A 177 -0.51 14.64 2.18
C VAL A 177 0.63 14.94 3.13
N THR A 178 1.53 15.83 2.72
CA THR A 178 2.56 16.37 3.62
C THR A 178 1.89 17.23 4.67
N PRO A 179 2.00 16.90 5.98
CA PRO A 179 1.43 17.72 7.04
C PRO A 179 2.04 19.13 7.02
N PRO A 180 1.26 20.19 7.32
CA PRO A 180 1.82 21.53 7.43
C PRO A 180 2.84 21.60 8.57
N VAL A 181 3.83 22.49 8.43
CA VAL A 181 4.78 22.75 9.51
C VAL A 181 4.04 23.38 10.68
N GLU A 182 4.20 22.79 11.87
CA GLU A 182 3.65 23.33 13.10
C GLU A 182 4.57 24.43 13.64
N PRO A 183 4.16 25.71 13.64
CA PRO A 183 5.04 26.82 14.01
C PRO A 183 5.40 26.82 15.51
N LEU A 184 4.52 26.27 16.35
CA LEU A 184 4.72 26.19 17.79
C LEU A 184 4.15 24.88 18.34
N LYS A 185 5.03 24.00 18.80
CA LYS A 185 4.65 22.69 19.33
C LYS A 185 4.30 22.77 20.82
N GLN A 186 3.14 23.38 21.10
CA GLN A 186 2.60 23.44 22.46
C GLN A 186 2.04 22.07 22.87
N ARG A 187 2.49 21.57 24.01
CA ARG A 187 2.08 20.30 24.58
C ARG A 187 1.82 20.49 26.07
N SER A 188 1.11 19.55 26.66
CA SER A 188 0.96 19.47 28.10
C SER A 188 0.91 18.02 28.57
N GLU A 189 1.48 17.78 29.75
CA GLU A 189 1.41 16.50 30.45
C GLU A 189 0.74 16.72 31.80
N THR A 190 -0.31 15.94 32.09
CA THR A 190 -1.05 16.00 33.35
C THR A 190 -0.71 14.78 34.21
N HIS A 191 -0.32 15.04 35.44
CA HIS A 191 0.05 14.04 36.44
C HIS A 191 -0.77 14.23 37.71
N THR A 192 -0.92 13.17 38.49
CA THR A 192 -1.61 13.21 39.78
C THR A 192 -0.65 12.88 40.91
N ALA A 193 -0.56 13.78 41.89
CA ALA A 193 0.16 13.58 43.14
C ALA A 193 -0.82 13.28 44.28
N TYR A 194 -0.84 12.02 44.72
CA TYR A 194 -1.66 11.56 45.86
C TYR A 194 -1.00 11.91 47.20
N LEU A 195 -0.89 13.20 47.49
CA LEU A 195 -0.28 13.72 48.71
C LEU A 195 -1.20 13.50 49.90
N ASN A 196 -0.68 12.83 50.91
CA ASN A 196 -1.35 12.59 52.17
C ASN A 196 -1.25 13.84 53.05
N PHE A 197 -2.39 14.21 53.63
CA PHE A 197 -2.46 15.23 54.65
C PHE A 197 -3.07 14.63 55.90
N GLU A 198 -2.64 15.13 57.06
CA GLU A 198 -3.34 14.83 58.31
C GLU A 198 -4.80 15.28 58.20
N VAL A 199 -5.68 14.64 58.96
CA VAL A 199 -7.11 14.94 58.93
C VAL A 199 -7.30 16.44 59.17
N ASP A 200 -8.04 17.07 58.25
CA ASP A 200 -8.37 18.49 58.32
C ASP A 200 -7.17 19.47 58.28
N LYS A 201 -5.98 18.98 57.91
CA LYS A 201 -4.81 19.84 57.68
C LYS A 201 -4.46 19.93 56.20
N TYR A 202 -3.68 20.96 55.88
CA TYR A 202 -3.13 21.26 54.56
C TYR A 202 -1.61 21.44 54.57
N VAL A 203 -0.96 21.28 55.73
CA VAL A 203 0.50 21.31 55.81
C VAL A 203 1.05 20.08 55.10
N LEU A 204 1.86 20.29 54.06
CA LEU A 204 2.53 19.22 53.32
C LEU A 204 3.75 18.72 54.11
N LEU A 205 3.59 17.58 54.74
CA LEU A 205 4.66 16.91 55.49
C LEU A 205 5.32 15.83 54.62
N ARG A 206 6.60 15.99 54.29
CA ARG A 206 7.35 15.04 53.45
C ARG A 206 7.38 13.63 54.04
N ASN A 207 7.58 13.51 55.35
CA ASN A 207 7.69 12.22 56.04
C ASN A 207 6.33 11.66 56.50
N TYR A 208 5.21 12.26 56.08
CA TYR A 208 3.88 11.77 56.43
C TYR A 208 3.42 10.69 55.44
N LYS A 209 3.23 9.47 55.93
CA LYS A 209 2.82 8.31 55.13
C LYS A 209 3.72 8.14 53.90
N ASN A 210 3.15 8.06 52.69
CA ASN A 210 3.86 7.82 51.45
C ASN A 210 4.32 9.10 50.73
N ASN A 211 4.24 10.27 51.38
CA ASN A 211 4.52 11.54 50.71
C ASN A 211 5.94 11.62 50.18
N ALA A 212 6.93 11.06 50.87
CA ALA A 212 8.31 11.07 50.42
C ALA A 212 8.47 10.42 49.03
N ASN A 213 7.78 9.30 48.78
CA ASN A 213 7.83 8.62 47.49
C ASN A 213 7.07 9.40 46.41
N VAL A 214 5.87 9.91 46.73
CA VAL A 214 5.08 10.74 45.79
C VAL A 214 5.86 12.00 45.38
N LEU A 215 6.50 12.66 46.34
CA LEU A 215 7.30 13.85 46.09
C LEU A 215 8.58 13.53 45.31
N ALA A 216 9.22 12.37 45.55
CA ALA A 216 10.36 11.94 44.73
C ALA A 216 9.96 11.69 43.26
N ASP A 217 8.78 11.14 43.01
CA ASP A 217 8.24 11.00 41.65
C ASP A 217 7.95 12.36 41.00
N VAL A 218 7.39 13.30 41.76
CA VAL A 218 7.19 14.68 41.31
C VAL A 218 8.52 15.32 40.96
N ASP A 219 9.52 15.24 41.85
CA ASP A 219 10.85 15.80 41.62
C ASP A 219 11.48 15.22 40.35
N ARG A 220 11.35 13.90 40.13
CA ARG A 220 11.86 13.25 38.91
C ARG A 220 11.18 13.81 37.66
N ILE A 221 9.86 13.88 37.63
CA ILE A 221 9.09 14.36 36.46
C ILE A 221 9.38 15.84 36.19
N VAL A 222 9.34 16.68 37.22
CA VAL A 222 9.62 18.11 37.11
C VAL A 222 11.04 18.33 36.62
N ASN A 223 12.04 17.65 37.18
CA ASN A 223 13.42 17.78 36.74
C ASN A 223 13.64 17.26 35.32
N GLU A 224 12.99 16.17 34.92
CA GLU A 224 13.06 15.62 33.56
C GLU A 224 12.57 16.64 32.53
N ILE A 225 11.47 17.34 32.80
CA ILE A 225 10.88 18.30 31.86
C ILE A 225 11.58 19.66 31.92
N GLN A 226 11.89 20.18 33.11
CA GLN A 226 12.52 21.49 33.25
C GLN A 226 13.95 21.54 32.72
N ASN A 227 14.70 20.44 32.85
CA ASN A 227 16.09 20.38 32.42
C ASN A 227 16.26 19.75 31.03
N ASP A 228 15.17 19.42 30.34
CA ASP A 228 15.26 18.96 28.95
C ASP A 228 15.53 20.16 28.03
N SER A 229 16.72 20.19 27.44
CA SER A 229 17.15 21.24 26.49
C SER A 229 16.27 21.36 25.23
N ASN A 230 15.39 20.39 24.99
CA ASN A 230 14.46 20.41 23.86
C ASN A 230 13.13 21.11 24.18
N LEU A 231 12.88 21.43 25.46
CA LEU A 231 11.62 21.96 25.94
C LEU A 231 11.81 23.35 26.56
N THR A 232 10.82 24.21 26.35
CA THR A 232 10.67 25.45 27.11
C THR A 232 9.38 25.35 27.90
N VAL A 233 9.48 25.23 29.23
CA VAL A 233 8.30 25.16 30.09
C VAL A 233 7.61 26.52 30.13
N THR A 234 6.29 26.51 29.95
CA THR A 234 5.45 27.72 29.91
C THR A 234 4.48 27.81 31.07
N GLU A 235 4.09 26.69 31.69
CA GLU A 235 3.19 26.69 32.85
C GLU A 235 3.34 25.42 33.70
N PHE A 236 3.26 25.58 35.02
CA PHE A 236 2.96 24.54 35.99
C PHE A 236 1.63 24.86 36.67
N ARG A 237 0.55 24.23 36.23
CA ARG A 237 -0.77 24.38 36.83
C ARG A 237 -0.99 23.32 37.90
N VAL A 238 -1.33 23.70 39.12
CA VAL A 238 -1.68 22.79 40.21
C VAL A 238 -3.15 22.92 40.59
N THR A 239 -3.88 21.81 40.55
CA THR A 239 -5.29 21.74 40.91
C THR A 239 -5.50 20.89 42.18
N GLY A 240 -6.04 21.50 43.24
CA GLY A 240 -6.32 20.79 44.49
C GLY A 240 -7.71 20.18 44.57
N TYR A 241 -7.79 19.01 45.22
CA TYR A 241 -9.02 18.29 45.49
C TYR A 241 -9.15 17.87 46.96
N ALA A 242 -10.40 17.78 47.42
CA ALA A 242 -10.78 17.28 48.72
C ALA A 242 -11.76 16.11 48.56
N SER A 243 -11.77 15.22 49.54
CA SER A 243 -12.74 14.15 49.60
C SER A 243 -14.13 14.67 50.05
N PRO A 244 -15.24 14.02 49.63
CA PRO A 244 -16.60 14.51 49.87
C PRO A 244 -17.13 14.18 51.28
N GLU A 245 -16.39 14.54 52.32
CA GLU A 245 -16.81 14.49 53.73
C GLU A 245 -16.86 15.87 54.38
N GLY A 246 -17.76 16.06 55.34
CA GLY A 246 -17.83 17.31 56.09
C GLY A 246 -18.45 18.46 55.30
N ASN A 247 -18.07 19.69 55.62
CA ASN A 247 -18.70 20.90 55.10
C ASN A 247 -18.09 21.32 53.75
N TYR A 248 -18.96 21.66 52.79
CA TYR A 248 -18.55 22.03 51.43
C TYR A 248 -17.61 23.25 51.37
N SER A 249 -17.93 24.33 52.09
CA SER A 249 -17.11 25.55 52.10
C SER A 249 -15.73 25.29 52.71
N ARG A 250 -15.67 24.41 53.72
CA ARG A 250 -14.41 23.95 54.32
C ARG A 250 -13.60 23.13 53.32
N ASN A 251 -14.23 22.22 52.58
CA ASN A 251 -13.56 21.42 51.56
C ASN A 251 -13.01 22.27 50.41
N MET A 252 -13.72 23.34 50.02
CA MET A 252 -13.20 24.31 49.05
C MET A 252 -11.89 24.93 49.55
N LYS A 253 -11.90 25.50 50.76
CA LYS A 253 -10.68 26.08 51.37
C LYS A 253 -9.57 25.05 51.57
N LEU A 254 -9.93 23.82 51.92
CA LEU A 254 -8.96 22.74 52.13
C LEU A 254 -8.27 22.34 50.83
N SER A 255 -9.03 22.23 49.74
CA SER A 255 -8.48 21.95 48.41
C SER A 255 -7.57 23.07 47.90
N GLU A 256 -7.97 24.33 48.09
CA GLU A 256 -7.17 25.52 47.77
C GLU A 256 -5.83 25.53 48.53
N ASN A 257 -5.88 25.40 49.87
CA ASN A 257 -4.68 25.43 50.69
C ASN A 257 -3.74 24.25 50.41
N ARG A 258 -4.26 23.08 50.03
CA ARG A 258 -3.44 21.92 49.64
C ARG A 258 -2.75 22.12 48.29
N ALA A 259 -3.42 22.79 47.34
CA ALA A 259 -2.81 23.18 46.09
C ALA A 259 -1.69 24.21 46.33
N LEU A 260 -1.96 25.24 47.14
CA LEU A 260 -0.95 26.25 47.54
C LEU A 260 0.24 25.62 48.26
N ALA A 261 0.01 24.66 49.17
CA ALA A 261 1.10 23.96 49.85
C ALA A 261 1.97 23.17 48.86
N PHE A 262 1.38 22.59 47.83
CA PHE A 262 2.12 21.87 46.80
C PHE A 262 2.86 22.82 45.83
N VAL A 263 2.28 23.97 45.50
CA VAL A 263 2.94 25.05 44.76
C VAL A 263 4.16 25.56 45.52
N GLY A 264 4.02 25.77 46.83
CA GLY A 264 5.16 26.12 47.69
C GLY A 264 6.25 25.04 47.70
N TYR A 265 5.89 23.76 47.59
CA TYR A 265 6.87 22.69 47.42
C TYR A 265 7.59 22.78 46.08
N LEU A 266 6.85 22.94 44.98
CA LEU A 266 7.39 23.08 43.62
C LEU A 266 8.34 24.29 43.51
N GLN A 267 7.98 25.43 44.11
CA GLN A 267 8.82 26.62 44.13
C GLN A 267 10.10 26.41 44.94
N ASN A 268 9.99 25.90 46.18
CA ASN A 268 11.12 25.84 47.11
C ASN A 268 12.06 24.65 46.90
N HIS A 269 11.53 23.50 46.47
CA HIS A 269 12.28 22.25 46.29
C HIS A 269 12.42 21.87 44.82
N GLY A 270 11.37 22.07 44.03
CA GLY A 270 11.39 21.81 42.59
C GLY A 270 12.09 22.87 41.76
N GLY A 271 12.47 24.02 42.36
CA GLY A 271 13.15 25.11 41.66
C GLY A 271 12.29 25.79 40.58
N VAL A 272 10.97 25.63 40.66
CA VAL A 272 10.04 26.18 39.65
C VAL A 272 9.89 27.69 39.86
N ASP A 273 10.08 28.46 38.78
CA ASP A 273 9.88 29.90 38.79
C ASP A 273 8.42 30.25 39.13
N GLU A 274 8.22 31.20 40.04
CA GLU A 274 6.90 31.67 40.48
C GLU A 274 6.04 32.16 39.32
N SER A 275 6.65 32.77 38.30
CA SER A 275 5.95 33.26 37.10
C SER A 275 5.32 32.15 36.25
N LEU A 276 5.78 30.90 36.39
CA LEU A 276 5.24 29.74 35.69
C LEU A 276 4.14 29.03 36.50
N LEU A 277 4.01 29.31 37.79
CA LEU A 277 3.11 28.58 38.69
C LEU A 277 1.69 29.17 38.68
N THR A 278 0.70 28.32 38.41
CA THR A 278 -0.72 28.67 38.51
C THR A 278 -1.47 27.69 39.41
N VAL A 279 -2.46 28.19 40.15
CA VAL A 279 -3.19 27.44 41.18
C VAL A 279 -4.68 27.43 40.87
N ASP A 280 -5.28 26.25 40.95
CA ASP A 280 -6.71 25.99 40.80
C ASP A 280 -7.18 25.02 41.91
N TRP A 281 -8.47 24.96 42.18
CA TRP A 281 -9.03 24.07 43.19
C TRP A 281 -10.52 23.78 42.91
N LYS A 282 -10.93 22.53 43.15
CA LYS A 282 -12.28 22.06 42.82
C LYS A 282 -13.14 21.68 44.02
N GLY A 283 -12.58 21.69 45.24
CA GLY A 283 -13.29 21.22 46.43
C GLY A 283 -13.51 19.72 46.39
N GLU A 284 -14.75 19.27 46.61
CA GLU A 284 -15.11 17.86 46.72
C GLU A 284 -14.99 17.11 45.37
N ASP A 285 -14.11 16.11 45.28
CA ASP A 285 -13.84 15.31 44.08
C ASP A 285 -14.91 14.23 43.86
N TRP A 286 -16.12 14.67 43.53
CA TRP A 286 -17.24 13.78 43.23
C TRP A 286 -17.00 12.92 41.98
N SER A 287 -16.34 13.46 40.96
CA SER A 287 -15.99 12.73 39.74
C SER A 287 -14.93 11.66 40.00
N GLY A 288 -13.93 11.97 40.84
CA GLY A 288 -12.96 11.02 41.35
C GLY A 288 -13.63 9.90 42.15
N LEU A 289 -14.50 10.23 43.12
CA LEU A 289 -15.22 9.22 43.89
C LEU A 289 -16.02 8.28 42.98
N ARG A 290 -16.74 8.84 42.00
CA ARG A 290 -17.50 8.06 41.03
C ARG A 290 -16.62 7.07 40.29
N ARG A 291 -15.44 7.50 39.82
CA ARG A 291 -14.48 6.67 39.09
C ARG A 291 -13.96 5.52 39.95
N GLU A 292 -13.53 5.80 41.19
CA GLU A 292 -13.03 4.79 42.12
C GLU A 292 -14.10 3.75 42.45
N VAL A 293 -15.34 4.18 42.70
CA VAL A 293 -16.47 3.27 42.95
C VAL A 293 -16.81 2.46 41.69
N ALA A 294 -16.81 3.08 40.51
CA ALA A 294 -17.08 2.40 39.25
C ALA A 294 -16.03 1.34 38.89
N ALA A 295 -14.78 1.53 39.30
CA ALA A 295 -13.71 0.54 39.14
C ALA A 295 -13.73 -0.58 40.20
N SER A 296 -14.42 -0.37 41.32
CA SER A 296 -14.42 -1.30 42.46
C SER A 296 -15.28 -2.56 42.27
N SER A 297 -15.05 -3.53 43.17
CA SER A 297 -15.86 -4.74 43.39
C SER A 297 -16.79 -4.63 44.62
N LEU A 298 -17.17 -3.41 45.02
CA LEU A 298 -18.04 -3.17 46.17
C LEU A 298 -19.41 -3.85 45.99
N ILE A 299 -19.91 -4.48 47.06
CA ILE A 299 -21.25 -5.09 47.09
C ILE A 299 -22.33 -4.04 46.80
N ASP A 300 -22.21 -2.85 47.40
CA ASP A 300 -23.19 -1.77 47.27
C ASP A 300 -22.93 -0.83 46.09
N LYS A 301 -22.06 -1.22 45.15
CA LYS A 301 -21.57 -0.36 44.06
C LYS A 301 -22.70 0.37 43.32
N GLY A 302 -23.76 -0.36 42.92
CA GLY A 302 -24.89 0.22 42.20
C GLY A 302 -25.63 1.29 43.01
N ALA A 303 -25.84 1.05 44.32
CA ALA A 303 -26.50 2.01 45.20
C ALA A 303 -25.64 3.25 45.45
N ILE A 304 -24.33 3.09 45.61
CA ILE A 304 -23.39 4.21 45.77
C ILE A 304 -23.38 5.07 44.50
N LEU A 305 -23.25 4.44 43.32
CA LEU A 305 -23.26 5.15 42.03
C LEU A 305 -24.58 5.88 41.79
N ALA A 306 -25.72 5.27 42.13
CA ALA A 306 -27.03 5.92 42.01
C ALA A 306 -27.15 7.19 42.88
N VAL A 307 -26.53 7.18 44.08
CA VAL A 307 -26.48 8.38 44.93
C VAL A 307 -25.56 9.45 44.34
N ILE A 308 -24.39 9.06 43.81
CA ILE A 308 -23.43 9.98 43.20
C ILE A 308 -23.98 10.60 41.91
N ASP A 309 -24.60 9.81 41.06
CA ASP A 309 -25.13 10.23 39.75
C ASP A 309 -26.48 10.97 39.88
N GLY A 310 -27.10 10.93 41.06
CA GLY A 310 -28.32 11.66 41.34
C GLY A 310 -28.15 13.17 41.23
N HIS A 311 -29.13 13.84 40.60
CA HIS A 311 -29.22 15.30 40.46
C HIS A 311 -29.75 16.00 41.73
N THR A 312 -29.26 15.62 42.90
CA THR A 312 -29.55 16.32 44.17
C THR A 312 -28.39 17.22 44.56
N ASP A 313 -28.64 18.18 45.44
CA ASP A 313 -27.57 18.98 46.03
C ASP A 313 -26.56 18.13 46.81
N PHE A 314 -25.34 18.65 46.99
CA PHE A 314 -24.24 17.90 47.64
C PHE A 314 -24.53 17.53 49.10
N ALA A 315 -25.31 18.32 49.83
CA ALA A 315 -25.64 17.98 51.22
C ALA A 315 -26.58 16.78 51.27
N THR A 316 -27.63 16.77 50.44
CA THR A 316 -28.53 15.63 50.28
C THR A 316 -27.77 14.38 49.81
N ARG A 317 -26.86 14.52 48.86
CA ARG A 317 -26.02 13.41 48.38
C ARG A 317 -25.19 12.79 49.50
N LYS A 318 -24.52 13.61 50.31
CA LYS A 318 -23.72 13.14 51.47
C LYS A 318 -24.60 12.45 52.52
N ASN A 319 -25.76 13.02 52.85
CA ASN A 319 -26.69 12.43 53.81
C ASN A 319 -27.17 11.04 53.34
N ARG A 320 -27.44 10.88 52.04
CA ARG A 320 -27.82 9.59 51.46
C ARG A 320 -26.69 8.56 51.54
N LEU A 321 -25.45 8.97 51.24
CA LEU A 321 -24.29 8.07 51.42
C LEU A 321 -24.10 7.67 52.89
N GLN A 322 -24.29 8.60 53.83
CA GLN A 322 -24.19 8.36 55.27
C GLN A 322 -25.29 7.43 55.80
N ALA A 323 -26.50 7.49 55.25
CA ALA A 323 -27.61 6.63 55.65
C ALA A 323 -27.55 5.23 55.04
N LEU A 324 -26.84 5.05 53.91
CA LEU A 324 -26.79 3.80 53.18
C LEU A 324 -26.29 2.64 54.05
N ASN A 325 -27.05 1.55 54.09
CA ASN A 325 -26.77 0.34 54.88
C ASN A 325 -26.41 0.62 56.35
N GLY A 326 -27.16 1.51 57.00
CA GLY A 326 -26.94 1.88 58.41
C GLY A 326 -25.57 2.55 58.64
N GLY A 327 -25.04 3.24 57.62
CA GLY A 327 -23.76 3.94 57.64
C GLY A 327 -22.53 3.05 57.49
N THR A 328 -22.70 1.73 57.27
CA THR A 328 -21.57 0.83 57.03
C THR A 328 -20.85 1.18 55.73
N THR A 329 -21.60 1.48 54.68
CA THR A 329 -21.05 1.90 53.39
C THR A 329 -20.25 3.20 53.51
N TYR A 330 -20.77 4.19 54.27
CA TYR A 330 -20.06 5.45 54.48
C TYR A 330 -18.75 5.28 55.25
N ARG A 331 -18.73 4.47 56.32
CA ARG A 331 -17.49 4.19 57.08
C ARG A 331 -16.42 3.54 56.20
N MET A 332 -16.83 2.62 55.33
CA MET A 332 -15.95 2.00 54.34
C MET A 332 -15.43 3.01 53.32
N LEU A 333 -16.30 3.84 52.73
CA LEU A 333 -15.89 4.89 51.79
C LEU A 333 -14.88 5.85 52.44
N LEU A 334 -15.13 6.28 53.67
CA LEU A 334 -14.24 7.18 54.41
C LEU A 334 -12.85 6.57 54.65
N ARG A 335 -12.78 5.26 54.91
CA ARG A 335 -11.53 4.55 55.21
C ARG A 335 -10.74 4.20 53.95
N ASP A 336 -11.43 3.71 52.91
CA ASP A 336 -10.79 3.01 51.80
C ASP A 336 -10.85 3.80 50.48
N TYR A 337 -11.84 4.67 50.28
CA TYR A 337 -12.08 5.35 48.98
C TYR A 337 -11.86 6.86 49.02
N TYR A 338 -12.06 7.51 50.17
CA TYR A 338 -11.89 8.95 50.31
C TYR A 338 -10.41 9.38 50.39
N PRO A 339 -9.48 8.63 51.02
CA PRO A 339 -8.07 9.03 51.05
C PRO A 339 -7.45 9.35 49.69
N PRO A 340 -7.61 8.55 48.61
CA PRO A 340 -7.03 8.88 47.30
C PRO A 340 -7.66 10.11 46.62
N LEU A 341 -8.84 10.56 47.06
CA LEU A 341 -9.47 11.79 46.52
C LEU A 341 -8.82 13.07 47.07
N ARG A 342 -8.00 12.95 48.12
CA ARG A 342 -7.19 14.04 48.67
C ARG A 342 -5.92 14.17 47.84
N ARG A 343 -6.09 14.56 46.58
CA ARG A 343 -5.02 14.62 45.59
C ARG A 343 -4.79 16.04 45.10
N ASN A 344 -3.58 16.28 44.62
CA ASN A 344 -3.30 17.40 43.74
C ASN A 344 -3.07 16.85 42.34
N GLU A 345 -3.66 17.46 41.34
CA GLU A 345 -3.31 17.26 39.94
C GLU A 345 -2.35 18.37 39.54
N TYR A 346 -1.34 18.07 38.72
CA TYR A 346 -0.50 19.10 38.14
C TYR A 346 -0.31 18.86 36.66
N THR A 347 -0.39 19.95 35.89
CA THR A 347 -0.23 19.95 34.45
C THR A 347 0.98 20.81 34.11
N ILE A 348 1.92 20.24 33.36
CA ILE A 348 3.11 20.93 32.88
C ILE A 348 2.89 21.23 31.41
N SER A 349 2.78 22.50 31.07
CA SER A 349 2.66 22.97 29.68
C SER A 349 4.03 23.44 29.20
N TYR A 350 4.40 23.05 27.98
CA TYR A 350 5.70 23.38 27.40
C TYR A 350 5.64 23.50 25.88
N VAL A 351 6.66 24.14 25.33
CA VAL A 351 6.91 24.23 23.88
C VAL A 351 8.12 23.37 23.55
N ALA A 352 7.94 22.39 22.66
CA ALA A 352 9.07 21.66 22.10
C ALA A 352 9.70 22.45 20.94
N ARG A 353 11.03 22.55 20.89
CA ARG A 353 11.73 23.16 19.75
C ARG A 353 11.54 22.34 18.47
N ALA A 354 11.82 22.93 17.32
CA ALA A 354 11.91 22.18 16.06
C ALA A 354 13.12 21.22 16.06
N PHE A 355 12.95 20.05 15.45
CA PHE A 355 13.97 19.03 15.29
C PHE A 355 14.27 18.81 13.82
N ASN A 356 15.55 18.59 13.51
CA ASN A 356 15.90 18.10 12.18
C ASN A 356 15.57 16.60 12.06
N VAL A 357 15.67 16.05 10.84
CA VAL A 357 15.26 14.67 10.56
C VAL A 357 16.10 13.63 11.34
N ASP A 358 17.38 13.87 11.56
CA ASP A 358 18.26 12.95 12.28
C ASP A 358 17.94 12.92 13.78
N GLU A 359 17.65 14.08 14.37
CA GLU A 359 17.15 14.18 15.75
C GLU A 359 15.78 13.51 15.88
N ALA A 360 14.86 13.79 14.95
CA ALA A 360 13.51 13.25 14.96
C ALA A 360 13.50 11.72 14.84
N LYS A 361 14.42 11.12 14.07
CA LYS A 361 14.60 9.66 13.99
C LYS A 361 14.90 9.00 15.34
N GLN A 362 15.62 9.69 16.22
CA GLN A 362 15.92 9.17 17.57
C GLN A 362 14.75 9.42 18.52
N LEU A 363 14.16 10.62 18.46
CA LEU A 363 13.07 11.02 19.34
C LEU A 363 11.78 10.25 19.08
N ILE A 364 11.50 9.84 17.84
CA ILE A 364 10.26 9.12 17.53
C ILE A 364 10.12 7.81 18.33
N LYS A 365 11.23 7.19 18.72
CA LYS A 365 11.24 5.95 19.51
C LYS A 365 11.15 6.17 21.02
N THR A 366 11.51 7.36 21.50
CA THR A 366 11.72 7.63 22.94
C THR A 366 10.78 8.69 23.48
N LYS A 367 10.56 9.76 22.72
CA LYS A 367 9.72 10.92 23.03
C LYS A 367 8.92 11.38 21.81
N PRO A 368 8.10 10.51 21.18
CA PRO A 368 7.35 10.86 19.97
C PRO A 368 6.42 12.05 20.16
N GLN A 369 5.94 12.33 21.38
CA GLN A 369 5.08 13.47 21.67
C GLN A 369 5.76 14.84 21.48
N TYR A 370 7.10 14.89 21.35
CA TYR A 370 7.83 16.13 21.07
C TYR A 370 7.84 16.47 19.58
N LEU A 371 7.60 15.47 18.72
CA LEU A 371 7.60 15.66 17.28
C LEU A 371 6.25 16.17 16.82
N SER A 372 6.27 17.08 15.84
CA SER A 372 5.11 17.40 15.02
C SER A 372 4.84 16.27 14.04
N LEU A 373 3.59 16.21 13.56
CA LEU A 373 3.21 15.29 12.50
C LEU A 373 4.07 15.49 11.22
N ASN A 374 4.45 16.74 10.91
CA ASN A 374 5.36 17.04 9.80
C ASN A 374 6.74 16.42 9.98
N GLU A 375 7.36 16.58 11.15
CA GLU A 375 8.67 15.99 11.45
C GLU A 375 8.61 14.45 11.38
N MET A 376 7.54 13.83 11.89
CA MET A 376 7.31 12.38 11.74
C MET A 376 7.22 11.99 10.25
N PHE A 377 6.47 12.74 9.45
CA PHE A 377 6.35 12.47 8.01
C PHE A 377 7.69 12.61 7.27
N LEU A 378 8.51 13.60 7.62
CA LEU A 378 9.85 13.76 7.08
C LEU A 378 10.76 12.58 7.47
N VAL A 379 10.63 12.05 8.69
CA VAL A 379 11.32 10.83 9.12
C VAL A 379 10.88 9.63 8.28
N ALA A 380 9.57 9.44 8.06
CA ALA A 380 9.05 8.35 7.23
C ALA A 380 9.70 8.37 5.83
N ASN A 381 9.78 9.54 5.20
CA ASN A 381 10.34 9.71 3.85
C ASN A 381 11.83 9.40 3.72
N THR A 382 12.54 9.15 4.83
CA THR A 382 13.92 8.66 4.78
C THR A 382 14.04 7.14 4.68
N TYR A 383 12.94 6.42 4.89
CA TYR A 383 12.89 4.96 4.81
C TYR A 383 12.25 4.52 3.47
N PRO A 384 12.62 3.34 2.95
CA PRO A 384 11.90 2.74 1.82
C PRO A 384 10.41 2.57 2.17
N LYS A 385 9.51 2.86 1.23
CA LYS A 385 8.05 2.83 1.47
C LYS A 385 7.55 1.49 2.04
N ASP A 386 8.14 0.38 1.62
CA ASP A 386 7.73 -0.96 2.05
C ASP A 386 8.42 -1.44 3.35
N SER A 387 9.30 -0.63 3.94
CA SER A 387 10.07 -1.00 5.14
C SER A 387 9.20 -1.03 6.40
N GLY A 388 9.67 -1.79 7.41
CA GLY A 388 9.01 -1.82 8.72
C GLY A 388 9.09 -0.48 9.43
N GLU A 389 10.20 0.26 9.25
CA GLU A 389 10.42 1.57 9.83
C GLU A 389 9.47 2.62 9.26
N PHE A 390 9.21 2.59 7.95
CA PHE A 390 8.20 3.46 7.35
C PHE A 390 6.84 3.25 8.01
N LYS A 391 6.42 1.98 8.18
CA LYS A 391 5.15 1.61 8.83
C LYS A 391 5.09 2.05 10.28
N GLU A 392 6.15 1.80 11.04
CA GLU A 392 6.26 2.16 12.47
C GLU A 392 6.04 3.67 12.68
N VAL A 393 6.58 4.52 11.79
CA VAL A 393 6.42 5.98 11.87
C VAL A 393 4.94 6.38 11.76
N PHE A 394 4.18 5.81 10.82
CA PHE A 394 2.75 6.11 10.67
C PHE A 394 1.92 5.55 11.83
N ASP A 395 2.28 4.38 12.36
CA ASP A 395 1.61 3.81 13.55
C ASP A 395 1.80 4.70 14.79
N ILE A 396 2.99 5.26 14.96
CA ILE A 396 3.28 6.24 16.02
C ILE A 396 2.49 7.52 15.77
N ALA A 397 2.51 8.05 14.55
CA ALA A 397 1.77 9.26 14.19
C ALA A 397 0.26 9.11 14.45
N ALA A 398 -0.35 7.99 14.08
CA ALA A 398 -1.76 7.71 14.30
C ALA A 398 -2.12 7.63 15.80
N ARG A 399 -1.17 7.27 16.67
CA ARG A 399 -1.36 7.20 18.12
C ARG A 399 -1.22 8.56 18.80
N ILE A 400 -0.25 9.36 18.36
CA ILE A 400 0.00 10.70 18.90
C ILE A 400 -1.03 11.71 18.37
N TYR A 401 -1.49 11.53 17.14
CA TYR A 401 -2.42 12.42 16.44
C TYR A 401 -3.69 11.67 15.95
N PRO A 402 -4.47 11.05 16.84
CA PRO A 402 -5.59 10.19 16.45
C PRO A 402 -6.71 10.95 15.71
N ASP A 403 -6.89 12.23 16.03
CA ASP A 403 -7.96 13.06 15.49
C ASP A 403 -7.53 13.90 14.28
N ASP A 404 -6.21 13.98 14.01
CA ASP A 404 -5.68 14.79 12.92
C ASP A 404 -6.12 14.22 11.55
N PRO A 405 -6.70 15.04 10.66
CA PRO A 405 -7.23 14.56 9.39
C PRO A 405 -6.14 14.07 8.43
N VAL A 406 -4.95 14.68 8.45
CA VAL A 406 -3.82 14.28 7.61
C VAL A 406 -3.19 12.99 8.13
N ALA A 407 -3.03 12.85 9.45
CA ALA A 407 -2.55 11.61 10.06
C ALA A 407 -3.48 10.44 9.70
N ARG A 408 -4.79 10.64 9.83
CA ARG A 408 -5.80 9.64 9.45
C ARG A 408 -5.72 9.29 7.96
N LEU A 409 -5.61 10.28 7.08
CA LEU A 409 -5.50 10.06 5.63
C LEU A 409 -4.26 9.26 5.26
N ASN A 410 -3.09 9.67 5.74
CA ASN A 410 -1.82 9.01 5.41
C ASN A 410 -1.74 7.59 5.99
N THR A 411 -2.29 7.37 7.18
CA THR A 411 -2.40 6.03 7.77
C THR A 411 -3.29 5.14 6.90
N ALA A 412 -4.38 5.66 6.35
CA ALA A 412 -5.25 4.88 5.46
C ALA A 412 -4.58 4.56 4.11
N ALA A 413 -3.77 5.47 3.57
CA ALA A 413 -2.97 5.20 2.39
C ALA A 413 -2.03 3.99 2.64
N LEU A 414 -1.34 3.97 3.78
CA LEU A 414 -0.52 2.84 4.19
C LEU A 414 -1.33 1.55 4.40
N GLU A 415 -2.53 1.64 4.98
CA GLU A 415 -3.44 0.50 5.12
C GLU A 415 -3.79 -0.10 3.75
N LEU A 416 -4.02 0.73 2.72
CA LEU A 416 -4.27 0.27 1.35
C LEU A 416 -3.05 -0.41 0.72
N GLU A 417 -1.85 0.15 0.89
CA GLU A 417 -0.61 -0.48 0.41
C GLU A 417 -0.39 -1.87 1.03
N ASN A 418 -0.79 -2.06 2.29
CA ASN A 418 -0.69 -3.33 2.99
C ASN A 418 -1.88 -4.28 2.77
N GLY A 419 -2.85 -3.90 1.92
CA GLY A 419 -4.05 -4.70 1.66
C GLY A 419 -5.10 -4.69 2.77
N ALA A 420 -4.95 -3.85 3.80
CA ALA A 420 -5.93 -3.66 4.88
C ALA A 420 -7.09 -2.74 4.44
N ILE A 421 -7.76 -3.12 3.35
CA ILE A 421 -8.71 -2.26 2.63
C ILE A 421 -9.90 -1.83 3.49
N ASP A 422 -10.47 -2.73 4.30
CA ASP A 422 -11.63 -2.41 5.13
C ASP A 422 -11.28 -1.39 6.24
N ALA A 423 -10.08 -1.49 6.80
CA ALA A 423 -9.59 -0.53 7.80
C ALA A 423 -9.42 0.87 7.18
N ALA A 424 -8.82 0.93 5.98
CA ALA A 424 -8.68 2.18 5.24
C ALA A 424 -10.02 2.84 4.94
N ILE A 425 -11.03 2.06 4.52
CA ILE A 425 -12.38 2.57 4.28
C ILE A 425 -12.98 3.17 5.55
N VAL A 426 -12.94 2.45 6.69
CA VAL A 426 -13.46 2.94 7.97
C VAL A 426 -12.78 4.26 8.39
N ARG A 427 -11.46 4.36 8.17
CA ARG A 427 -10.68 5.54 8.51
C ARG A 427 -11.00 6.74 7.62
N LEU A 428 -11.14 6.52 6.31
CA LEU A 428 -11.34 7.58 5.32
C LEU A 428 -12.80 8.04 5.21
N GLN A 429 -13.79 7.20 5.53
CA GLN A 429 -15.22 7.55 5.41
C GLN A 429 -15.62 8.83 6.16
N LYS A 430 -14.85 9.23 7.18
CA LYS A 430 -15.08 10.44 7.99
C LYS A 430 -14.29 11.66 7.49
N SER A 431 -13.66 11.58 6.32
CA SER A 431 -12.81 12.63 5.78
C SER A 431 -13.47 13.34 4.59
N ASP A 432 -13.42 14.67 4.62
CA ASP A 432 -13.82 15.54 3.52
C ASP A 432 -12.64 16.03 2.68
N MET A 433 -11.45 15.47 2.89
CA MET A 433 -10.27 15.80 2.10
C MET A 433 -10.38 15.21 0.68
N PRO A 434 -10.09 15.98 -0.39
CA PRO A 434 -10.07 15.47 -1.76
C PRO A 434 -9.14 14.25 -1.96
N GLU A 435 -7.98 14.25 -1.32
CA GLU A 435 -7.02 13.14 -1.35
C GLU A 435 -7.59 11.86 -0.68
N ALA A 436 -8.48 12.03 0.32
CA ALA A 436 -9.17 10.90 0.94
C ALA A 436 -10.19 10.29 -0.02
N TRP A 437 -10.85 11.11 -0.86
CA TRP A 437 -11.76 10.61 -1.89
C TRP A 437 -11.01 9.81 -2.97
N ASN A 438 -9.82 10.25 -3.39
CA ASN A 438 -8.97 9.45 -4.27
C ASN A 438 -8.68 8.07 -3.68
N ASN A 439 -8.22 8.03 -2.42
CA ASN A 439 -7.89 6.77 -1.74
C ASN A 439 -9.12 5.89 -1.49
N LEU A 440 -10.29 6.48 -1.18
CA LEU A 440 -11.57 5.75 -1.09
C LEU A 440 -11.96 5.14 -2.44
N GLY A 441 -11.77 5.87 -3.54
CA GLY A 441 -12.01 5.36 -4.89
C GLY A 441 -11.22 4.09 -5.15
N ILE A 442 -9.91 4.12 -4.89
CA ILE A 442 -9.04 2.94 -4.99
C ILE A 442 -9.51 1.81 -4.06
N ALA A 443 -9.84 2.11 -2.82
CA ALA A 443 -10.29 1.11 -1.85
C ALA A 443 -11.53 0.34 -2.33
N TYR A 444 -12.54 1.03 -2.88
CA TYR A 444 -13.73 0.39 -3.44
C TYR A 444 -13.43 -0.38 -4.73
N ILE A 445 -12.54 0.11 -5.59
CA ILE A 445 -12.09 -0.63 -6.78
C ILE A 445 -11.42 -1.95 -6.39
N LEU A 446 -10.54 -1.94 -5.37
CA LEU A 446 -9.91 -3.16 -4.86
C LEU A 446 -10.92 -4.13 -4.25
N LYS A 447 -12.08 -3.64 -3.81
CA LYS A 447 -13.24 -4.44 -3.37
C LYS A 447 -14.16 -4.86 -4.52
N GLN A 448 -13.78 -4.58 -5.77
CA GLN A 448 -14.55 -4.83 -7.00
C GLN A 448 -15.87 -4.06 -7.07
N ASP A 449 -16.05 -3.02 -6.24
CA ASP A 449 -17.15 -2.06 -6.36
C ASP A 449 -16.71 -0.91 -7.27
N TYR A 450 -16.60 -1.21 -8.56
CA TYR A 450 -16.09 -0.28 -9.58
C TYR A 450 -16.97 0.97 -9.73
N LYS A 451 -18.28 0.84 -9.50
CA LYS A 451 -19.21 1.96 -9.56
C LYS A 451 -18.90 2.97 -8.46
N LYS A 452 -18.88 2.51 -7.20
CA LYS A 452 -18.59 3.38 -6.06
C LYS A 452 -17.17 3.91 -6.11
N GLY A 453 -16.24 3.07 -6.57
CA GLY A 453 -14.86 3.47 -6.86
C GLY A 453 -14.78 4.66 -7.81
N GLY A 454 -15.48 4.57 -8.95
CA GLY A 454 -15.60 5.65 -9.92
C GLY A 454 -16.21 6.92 -9.35
N GLU A 455 -17.31 6.82 -8.59
CA GLU A 455 -17.98 7.98 -7.96
C GLU A 455 -17.03 8.78 -7.05
N TYR A 456 -16.20 8.09 -6.24
CA TYR A 456 -15.22 8.77 -5.39
C TYR A 456 -14.04 9.36 -6.17
N LEU A 457 -13.57 8.67 -7.22
CA LEU A 457 -12.52 9.22 -8.09
C LEU A 457 -13.00 10.47 -8.83
N GLU A 458 -14.23 10.47 -9.35
CA GLU A 458 -14.84 11.64 -9.99
C GLU A 458 -14.96 12.81 -9.02
N LYS A 459 -15.44 12.56 -7.80
CA LYS A 459 -15.48 13.56 -6.73
C LYS A 459 -14.10 14.16 -6.43
N ALA A 460 -13.04 13.36 -6.45
CA ALA A 460 -11.66 13.83 -6.25
C ALA A 460 -11.12 14.62 -7.45
N ILE A 461 -11.50 14.23 -8.68
CA ILE A 461 -11.16 14.94 -9.92
C ILE A 461 -11.79 16.34 -9.92
N ASP A 462 -13.07 16.45 -9.55
CA ASP A 462 -13.79 17.73 -9.46
C ASP A 462 -13.14 18.68 -8.44
N ALA A 463 -12.48 18.12 -7.43
CA ALA A 463 -11.71 18.86 -6.43
C ALA A 463 -10.24 19.10 -6.83
N GLY A 464 -9.82 18.71 -8.05
CA GLY A 464 -8.51 19.02 -8.62
C GLY A 464 -7.41 17.97 -8.40
N ILE A 465 -7.74 16.76 -7.92
CA ILE A 465 -6.73 15.72 -7.64
C ILE A 465 -6.30 15.00 -8.92
N GLN A 466 -5.08 15.29 -9.37
CA GLN A 466 -4.50 14.70 -10.60
C GLN A 466 -4.34 13.18 -10.52
N ALA A 467 -3.93 12.65 -9.36
CA ALA A 467 -3.83 11.21 -9.13
C ALA A 467 -5.17 10.48 -9.36
N ALA A 468 -6.31 11.13 -9.04
CA ALA A 468 -7.62 10.56 -9.26
C ALA A 468 -7.98 10.47 -10.76
N ALA A 469 -7.58 11.45 -11.56
CA ALA A 469 -7.75 11.40 -13.01
C ALA A 469 -6.95 10.26 -13.63
N TYR A 470 -5.70 10.07 -13.18
CA TYR A 470 -4.88 8.93 -13.56
C TYR A 470 -5.55 7.60 -13.18
N ASN A 471 -6.00 7.47 -11.93
CA ASN A 471 -6.67 6.27 -11.41
C ASN A 471 -7.98 5.95 -12.16
N MET A 472 -8.74 6.96 -12.54
CA MET A 472 -9.94 6.80 -13.37
C MET A 472 -9.58 6.24 -14.75
N GLY A 473 -8.48 6.71 -15.35
CA GLY A 473 -7.94 6.16 -16.59
C GLY A 473 -7.54 4.69 -16.45
N GLN A 474 -6.90 4.31 -15.33
CA GLN A 474 -6.54 2.92 -15.03
C GLN A 474 -7.79 2.03 -14.89
N LEU A 475 -8.81 2.50 -14.16
CA LEU A 475 -10.07 1.78 -14.04
C LEU A 475 -10.76 1.58 -15.39
N ALA A 476 -10.85 2.64 -16.21
CA ALA A 476 -11.47 2.58 -17.52
C ALA A 476 -10.75 1.62 -18.48
N ALA A 477 -9.41 1.61 -18.47
CA ALA A 477 -8.61 0.67 -19.26
C ALA A 477 -8.82 -0.78 -18.79
N TRP A 478 -8.87 -1.01 -17.47
CA TRP A 478 -9.15 -2.33 -16.91
C TRP A 478 -10.52 -2.85 -17.33
N LEU A 479 -11.58 -2.05 -17.20
CA LEU A 479 -12.94 -2.48 -17.55
C LEU A 479 -13.07 -2.89 -19.02
N LYS A 480 -12.38 -2.23 -19.95
CA LYS A 480 -12.36 -2.61 -21.38
C LYS A 480 -11.75 -3.99 -21.65
N THR A 481 -10.89 -4.48 -20.75
CA THR A 481 -10.33 -5.84 -20.88
C THR A 481 -11.26 -6.94 -20.34
N GLN A 482 -12.31 -6.54 -19.63
CA GLN A 482 -13.30 -7.46 -19.04
C GLN A 482 -14.55 -7.62 -19.94
N GLU A 483 -14.67 -6.78 -20.97
CA GLU A 483 -15.67 -6.88 -22.06
C GLU A 483 -15.18 -7.79 -23.18
#